data_AF-A0A1J5KCN0-F1
#
_entry.id   AF-A0A1J5KCN0-F1
#
_cell.length_a   1.000
_cell.length_b   1.000
_cell.length_c   1.000
_cell.angle_alpha   90.00
_cell.angle_beta   90.00
_cell.angle_gamma   90.00
#
_symmetry.space_group_name_H-M   'P 1'
#
loop_
_entity.id
_entity.type
_entity.pdbx_description
1 polymer ?
#
loop_
_entity_poly.entity_id
_entity_poly.type
_entity_poly.pdbx_seq_one_letter_code
_entity_poly.pdbx_strand_id
1 'polypeptide(L)'
;MNIEKVLFVIYSIENKSGMNRFIDLAYSLKGLVQFDELQLLKDEYAQFYKNDRIGPFDTEEELIRFSYLLSEKSRMEAVCLCGSEAINTALTKVSKVSDLNEALFEVGEILENPEEKKRGLFSGLLN
;
A
#
# COMPACT_ATOMS: atom_id res chain seq x y z
N MET A 1 5.30 11.21 10.50
CA MET A 1 5.49 10.59 9.18
C MET A 1 5.13 11.63 8.11
N ASN A 2 5.90 11.75 7.02
CA ASN A 2 5.57 12.67 5.91
C ASN A 2 4.70 11.93 4.88
N ILE A 3 3.49 12.43 4.62
CA ILE A 3 2.53 11.86 3.64
C ILE A 3 3.12 11.73 2.23
N GLU A 4 4.06 12.60 1.83
CA GLU A 4 4.71 12.55 0.51
C GLU A 4 5.63 11.33 0.32
N LYS A 5 5.98 10.65 1.42
CA LYS A 5 6.86 9.48 1.45
C LYS A 5 6.11 8.19 1.77
N VAL A 6 4.79 8.22 1.67
CA VAL A 6 3.90 7.11 2.03
C VAL A 6 3.26 6.53 0.78
N LEU A 7 3.24 5.20 0.71
CA LEU A 7 2.46 4.45 -0.27
C LEU A 7 1.09 4.13 0.31
N PHE A 8 0.03 4.68 -0.27
CA PHE A 8 -1.33 4.27 0.02
C PHE A 8 -1.61 2.93 -0.65
N VAL A 9 -2.13 1.97 0.11
CA VAL A 9 -2.55 0.67 -0.38
C VAL A 9 -4.02 0.48 -0.01
N ILE A 10 -4.86 0.56 -1.04
CA ILE A 10 -6.30 0.35 -0.93
C ILE A 10 -6.56 -1.14 -1.11
N TYR A 11 -7.24 -1.74 -0.16
CA TYR A 11 -7.54 -3.17 -0.20
C TYR A 11 -8.98 -3.46 0.22
N SER A 12 -9.47 -4.61 -0.21
CA SER A 12 -10.79 -5.11 0.12
C SER A 12 -10.75 -6.58 0.52
N ILE A 13 -11.82 -7.02 1.20
CA ILE A 13 -11.95 -8.39 1.73
C ILE A 13 -13.13 -9.07 1.03
N GLU A 14 -12.88 -10.25 0.44
CA GLU A 14 -13.92 -11.08 -0.16
C GLU A 14 -14.31 -12.25 0.74
N ASN A 15 -15.54 -12.21 1.22
CA ASN A 15 -16.06 -13.23 2.14
C ASN A 15 -16.56 -14.51 1.44
N LYS A 16 -16.77 -14.49 0.11
CA LYS A 16 -17.34 -15.62 -0.64
C LYS A 16 -16.37 -16.82 -0.78
N SER A 17 -15.08 -16.64 -0.48
CA SER A 17 -14.05 -17.65 -0.73
C SER A 17 -13.03 -17.81 0.40
N GLY A 18 -13.29 -17.29 1.61
CA GLY A 18 -12.39 -17.49 2.77
C GLY A 18 -11.95 -16.24 3.55
N MET A 19 -12.60 -15.08 3.36
CA MET A 19 -12.12 -13.76 3.86
C MET A 19 -10.76 -13.37 3.27
N ASN A 20 -10.64 -13.52 1.96
CA ASN A 20 -9.39 -13.23 1.26
C ASN A 20 -9.24 -11.73 1.06
N ARG A 21 -8.03 -11.22 1.25
CA ARG A 21 -7.69 -9.82 1.01
C ARG A 21 -7.16 -9.65 -0.40
N PHE A 22 -7.45 -8.50 -1.00
CA PHE A 22 -6.92 -8.11 -2.30
C PHE A 22 -6.56 -6.64 -2.29
N ILE A 23 -5.39 -6.31 -2.83
CA ILE A 23 -5.02 -4.92 -3.13
C ILE A 23 -5.72 -4.51 -4.42
N ASP A 24 -6.54 -3.48 -4.32
CA ASP A 24 -7.28 -2.88 -5.44
C ASP A 24 -6.49 -1.76 -6.10
N LEU A 25 -5.72 -1.01 -5.30
CA LEU A 25 -4.94 0.12 -5.77
C LEU A 25 -3.74 0.34 -4.86
N ALA A 26 -2.60 0.68 -5.45
CA ALA A 26 -1.48 1.25 -4.70
C ALA A 26 -1.01 2.55 -5.37
N TYR A 27 -0.80 3.60 -4.58
CA TYR A 27 -0.39 4.89 -5.11
C TYR A 27 0.36 5.74 -4.10
N SER A 28 1.12 6.70 -4.60
CA SER A 28 1.69 7.80 -3.81
C SER A 28 1.13 9.12 -4.34
N LEU A 29 1.40 10.22 -3.66
CA LEU A 29 1.05 11.55 -4.17
C LEU A 29 1.71 11.88 -5.53
N LYS A 30 2.74 11.12 -5.94
CA LYS A 30 3.41 11.26 -7.23
C LYS A 30 2.72 10.49 -8.36
N GLY A 31 1.79 9.59 -8.05
CA GLY A 31 1.08 8.79 -9.03
C GLY A 31 0.78 7.36 -8.59
N LEU A 32 0.03 6.66 -9.43
CA LEU A 32 -0.33 5.26 -9.26
C LEU A 32 0.87 4.34 -9.47
N VAL A 33 0.93 3.26 -8.71
CA VAL A 33 1.85 2.15 -8.98
C VAL A 33 1.22 1.31 -10.08
N GLN A 34 1.85 1.30 -11.26
CA GLN A 34 1.45 0.40 -12.33
C GLN A 34 2.00 -0.99 -12.06
N PHE A 35 1.10 -1.87 -11.63
CA PHE A 35 1.39 -3.25 -11.31
C PHE A 35 2.05 -4.02 -12.49
N ASP A 36 1.61 -3.74 -13.72
CA ASP A 36 2.17 -4.34 -14.95
C ASP A 36 3.59 -3.87 -15.31
N GLU A 37 4.01 -2.71 -14.80
CA GLU A 37 5.33 -2.09 -15.03
C GLU A 37 6.35 -2.51 -13.99
N LEU A 38 5.92 -3.09 -12.87
CA LEU A 38 6.79 -3.79 -11.94
C LEU A 38 7.26 -5.09 -12.60
N GLN A 39 8.30 -5.00 -13.44
CA GLN A 39 8.90 -6.11 -14.20
C GLN A 39 9.22 -7.37 -13.37
N LEU A 40 9.26 -7.26 -12.03
CA LEU A 40 9.47 -8.36 -11.08
C LEU A 40 8.17 -9.10 -10.67
N LEU A 41 6.99 -8.50 -10.79
CA LEU A 41 5.72 -9.14 -10.43
C LEU A 41 5.20 -10.11 -11.50
N LYS A 42 5.73 -10.02 -12.73
CA LYS A 42 5.27 -10.84 -13.86
C LYS A 42 5.68 -12.32 -13.81
N ASP A 43 6.73 -12.67 -13.05
CA ASP A 43 7.18 -14.08 -12.96
C ASP A 43 7.06 -14.66 -11.54
N GLU A 44 7.41 -13.93 -10.47
CA GLU A 44 7.36 -14.45 -9.08
C GLU A 44 5.97 -14.36 -8.44
N TYR A 45 5.12 -13.43 -8.88
CA TYR A 45 3.85 -13.10 -8.22
C TYR A 45 2.66 -13.04 -9.18
N ALA A 46 2.82 -13.47 -10.43
CA ALA A 46 1.75 -13.47 -11.44
C ALA A 46 0.50 -14.23 -10.98
N GLN A 47 0.69 -15.26 -10.16
CA GLN A 47 -0.38 -16.04 -9.54
C GLN A 47 -1.30 -15.22 -8.61
N PHE A 48 -0.85 -14.05 -8.16
CA PHE A 48 -1.65 -13.13 -7.35
C PHE A 48 -2.43 -12.12 -8.20
N TYR A 49 -2.32 -12.10 -9.54
CA TYR A 49 -3.17 -11.22 -10.33
C TYR A 49 -4.52 -11.86 -10.60
N LYS A 50 -5.58 -11.20 -10.13
CA LYS A 50 -6.96 -11.64 -10.37
C LYS A 50 -7.85 -10.45 -10.65
N ASN A 51 -8.28 -10.30 -11.91
CA ASN A 51 -9.18 -9.22 -12.35
C ASN A 51 -8.70 -7.83 -11.92
N ASP A 52 -7.48 -7.46 -12.33
CA ASP A 52 -6.83 -6.15 -12.04
C ASP A 52 -6.47 -5.89 -10.57
N ARG A 53 -6.58 -6.90 -9.71
CA ARG A 53 -6.24 -6.83 -8.28
C ARG A 53 -5.09 -7.77 -7.95
N ILE A 54 -4.42 -7.51 -6.84
CA ILE A 54 -3.37 -8.39 -6.30
C ILE A 54 -3.90 -9.15 -5.09
N GLY A 55 -3.90 -10.48 -5.14
CA GLY A 55 -4.37 -11.41 -4.14
C GLY A 55 -4.86 -12.73 -4.78
N PRO A 56 -5.47 -13.65 -4.03
CA PRO A 56 -5.86 -13.51 -2.63
C PRO A 56 -4.67 -13.56 -1.68
N PHE A 57 -4.70 -12.74 -0.64
CA PHE A 57 -3.91 -12.94 0.57
C PHE A 57 -4.80 -13.55 1.64
N ASP A 58 -4.36 -14.67 2.21
CA ASP A 58 -5.15 -15.42 3.19
C ASP A 58 -5.11 -14.73 4.56
N THR A 59 -3.99 -14.05 4.85
CA THR A 59 -3.79 -13.33 6.10
C THR A 59 -3.50 -11.85 5.89
N GLU A 60 -3.73 -11.06 6.93
CA GLU A 60 -3.33 -9.66 6.96
C GLU A 60 -1.80 -9.50 6.94
N GLU A 61 -1.07 -10.44 7.54
CA GLU A 61 0.39 -10.44 7.53
C GLU A 61 0.95 -10.59 6.10
N GLU A 62 0.35 -11.45 5.27
CA GLU A 62 0.72 -11.59 3.86
C GLU A 62 0.49 -10.29 3.07
N LEU A 63 -0.67 -9.65 3.28
CA LEU A 63 -0.98 -8.35 2.70
C LEU A 63 0.06 -7.29 3.12
N ILE A 64 0.40 -7.21 4.40
CA ILE A 64 1.40 -6.27 4.94
C ILE A 64 2.76 -6.52 4.30
N ARG A 65 3.23 -7.78 4.27
CA ARG A 65 4.51 -8.15 3.67
C ARG A 65 4.59 -7.76 2.20
N PHE A 66 3.53 -8.01 1.44
CA PHE A 66 3.48 -7.60 0.03
C PHE A 66 3.44 -6.08 -0.12
N SER A 67 2.73 -5.38 0.76
CA SER A 67 2.68 -3.91 0.76
C SER A 67 4.06 -3.29 1.05
N TYR A 68 4.86 -3.89 1.93
CA TYR A 68 6.25 -3.48 2.12
C TYR A 68 7.07 -3.66 0.85
N LEU A 69 6.93 -4.80 0.16
CA LEU A 69 7.59 -5.01 -1.14
C LEU A 69 7.23 -3.89 -2.13
N LEU A 70 5.95 -3.51 -2.23
CA LEU A 70 5.52 -2.41 -3.10
C LEU A 70 6.14 -1.07 -2.70
N SER A 71 6.21 -0.77 -1.39
CA SER A 71 6.84 0.47 -0.91
C SER A 71 8.34 0.53 -1.22
N GLU A 72 9.09 -0.56 -1.07
CA GLU A 72 10.52 -0.60 -1.43
C GLU A 72 10.73 -0.34 -2.92
N LYS A 73 9.94 -0.99 -3.78
CA LYS A 73 10.05 -0.81 -5.24
C LYS A 73 9.65 0.61 -5.66
N SER A 74 8.71 1.20 -4.94
CA SER A 74 8.25 2.58 -5.16
C SER A 74 9.11 3.62 -4.43
N ARG A 75 10.13 3.21 -3.67
CA ARG A 75 11.00 4.07 -2.83
C ARG A 75 10.20 4.94 -1.85
N MET A 76 9.21 4.34 -1.22
CA MET A 76 8.40 4.95 -0.15
C MET A 76 8.88 4.42 1.20
N GLU A 77 8.87 5.28 2.22
CA GLU A 77 9.39 4.96 3.56
C GLU A 77 8.37 4.18 4.41
N ALA A 78 7.09 4.31 4.06
CA ALA A 78 5.99 3.70 4.79
C ALA A 78 4.83 3.31 3.86
N VAL A 79 3.95 2.49 4.39
CA VAL A 79 2.67 2.11 3.78
C VAL A 79 1.55 2.69 4.63
N CYS A 80 0.49 3.17 3.99
CA CYS A 80 -0.80 3.46 4.63
C CYS A 80 -1.82 2.46 4.10
N LEU A 81 -2.18 1.46 4.91
CA LEU A 81 -3.19 0.46 4.58
C LEU A 81 -4.58 1.05 4.78
N CYS A 82 -5.39 1.02 3.74
CA CYS A 82 -6.73 1.57 3.72
C CYS A 82 -7.74 0.50 3.29
N GLY A 83 -8.38 -0.13 4.28
CA GLY A 83 -9.53 -0.99 4.05
C GLY A 83 -10.83 -0.19 3.94
N SER A 84 -11.95 -0.88 3.71
CA SER A 84 -13.27 -0.25 3.54
C SER A 84 -13.67 0.70 4.68
N GLU A 85 -13.32 0.38 5.93
CA GLU A 85 -13.62 1.22 7.09
C GLU A 85 -12.87 2.56 7.05
N ALA A 86 -11.57 2.53 6.74
CA ALA A 86 -10.75 3.72 6.58
C ALA A 86 -11.27 4.60 5.44
N ILE A 87 -11.59 3.99 4.29
CA ILE A 87 -12.15 4.71 3.12
C ILE A 87 -13.46 5.38 3.48
N ASN A 88 -14.41 4.63 4.07
CA ASN A 88 -15.71 5.17 4.46
C ASN A 88 -15.55 6.32 5.45
N THR A 89 -14.68 6.16 6.45
CA THR A 89 -14.41 7.21 7.44
C THR A 89 -13.80 8.45 6.80
N ALA A 90 -12.80 8.30 5.94
CA ALA A 90 -12.21 9.42 5.20
C ALA A 90 -13.27 10.15 4.36
N LEU A 91 -14.11 9.41 3.63
CA LEU A 91 -15.18 9.98 2.81
C LEU A 91 -16.22 10.77 3.62
N THR A 92 -16.48 10.41 4.88
CA THR A 92 -17.38 11.20 5.75
C THR A 92 -16.77 12.50 6.25
N LYS A 93 -15.43 12.58 6.30
CA LYS A 93 -14.69 13.75 6.81
C LYS A 93 -14.41 14.79 5.73
N VAL A 94 -14.29 14.37 4.47
CA VAL A 94 -13.89 15.26 3.38
C VAL A 94 -15.05 16.03 2.78
N SER A 95 -14.82 17.32 2.55
CA SER A 95 -15.75 18.19 1.80
C SER A 95 -15.24 18.53 0.40
N LYS A 96 -13.96 18.25 0.12
CA LYS A 96 -13.28 18.49 -1.15
C LYS A 96 -12.39 17.31 -1.50
N VAL A 97 -12.26 17.02 -2.80
CA VAL A 97 -11.42 15.92 -3.31
C VAL A 97 -9.94 16.11 -2.95
N SER A 98 -9.46 17.36 -2.88
CA SER A 98 -8.09 17.70 -2.50
C SER A 98 -7.69 17.14 -1.13
N ASP A 99 -8.66 16.97 -0.23
CA ASP A 99 -8.42 16.65 1.17
C ASP A 99 -8.47 15.13 1.40
N LEU A 100 -8.77 14.34 0.36
CA LEU A 100 -8.95 12.88 0.46
C LEU A 100 -7.70 12.15 0.91
N ASN A 101 -6.54 12.51 0.37
CA ASN A 101 -5.29 11.84 0.74
C ASN A 101 -4.91 12.13 2.20
N GLU A 102 -5.12 13.35 2.68
CA GLU A 102 -4.88 13.71 4.08
C GLU A 102 -5.85 12.95 4.99
N ALA A 103 -7.14 12.93 4.65
CA ALA A 103 -8.14 12.20 5.42
C ALA A 103 -7.87 10.69 5.47
N LEU A 104 -7.46 10.08 4.35
CA LEU A 104 -7.04 8.67 4.30
C LEU A 104 -5.80 8.45 5.15
N PHE A 105 -4.82 9.34 5.09
CA PHE A 105 -3.59 9.24 5.87
C PHE A 105 -3.85 9.31 7.38
N GLU A 106 -4.83 10.11 7.81
CA GLU A 106 -5.21 10.21 9.22
C GLU A 106 -5.93 8.96 9.78
N VAL A 107 -6.69 8.24 8.95
CA VAL A 107 -7.56 7.15 9.41
C VAL A 107 -7.09 5.76 8.98
N GLY A 108 -6.22 5.68 7.97
CA GLY A 108 -5.59 4.43 7.55
C GLY A 108 -4.48 4.00 8.52
N GLU A 109 -4.10 2.72 8.43
CA GLU A 109 -3.04 2.18 9.27
C GLU A 109 -1.68 2.49 8.66
N ILE A 110 -0.89 3.32 9.34
CA ILE A 110 0.46 3.70 8.89
C ILE A 110 1.48 2.71 9.44
N LEU A 111 2.19 2.04 8.54
CA LEU A 111 3.20 1.04 8.82
C LEU A 111 4.54 1.47 8.25
N GLU A 112 5.55 1.62 9.11
CA GLU A 112 6.91 1.97 8.68
C GLU A 112 7.61 0.75 8.09
N ASN A 113 8.22 0.90 6.91
CA ASN A 113 8.95 -0.21 6.31
C ASN A 113 10.31 -0.40 7.02
N PRO A 114 10.56 -1.57 7.65
CA PRO A 114 11.81 -1.81 8.39
C PRO A 114 13.07 -1.82 7.52
N GLU A 115 12.98 -2.16 6.23
CA GLU A 115 14.15 -2.26 5.34
C GLU A 115 14.61 -0.90 4.80
N GLU A 116 13.71 0.03 4.51
CA GLU A 116 14.08 1.40 4.11
C GLU A 116 14.75 2.17 5.27
N LYS A 117 14.32 1.94 6.52
CA LYS A 117 15.03 2.47 7.70
C LYS A 117 16.49 2.05 7.73
N LYS A 118 16.80 0.80 7.37
CA LYS A 118 18.18 0.30 7.33
C LYS A 118 18.99 1.03 6.25
N ARG A 119 18.45 1.21 5.04
CA ARG A 119 19.13 1.96 3.97
C ARG A 119 19.46 3.40 4.36
N GLY A 120 18.54 4.09 5.03
CA GLY A 120 18.77 5.43 5.55
C GLY A 120 19.92 5.50 6.57
N LEU A 121 20.01 4.54 7.48
CA LEU A 121 21.07 4.46 8.49
C LEU A 121 22.46 4.20 7.89
N PHE A 122 22.56 3.41 6.83
CA PHE A 122 23.85 3.15 6.16
C PHE A 122 24.30 4.30 5.24
N SER A 123 23.38 5.13 4.74
CA SER A 123 23.75 6.31 3.95
C SER A 123 24.49 7.39 4.76
N GLY A 124 24.30 7.42 6.09
CA GLY A 124 25.01 8.31 7.01
C GLY A 124 26.38 7.82 7.49
N LEU A 125 26.75 6.56 7.18
CA LEU A 125 28.06 5.98 7.52
C LEU A 125 29.08 6.07 6.38
N LEU A 126 28.65 6.53 5.20
CA LEU A 126 29.48 6.68 4.00
C LEU A 126 29.77 8.15 3.62
N ASN A 127 29.50 9.09 4.54
CA ASN A 127 29.93 10.49 4.44
C ASN A 127 30.97 10.83 5.51
#